data_AF-A0A0M3JDT1-F1
#
_entry.id   AF-A0A0M3JDT1-F1
#
_cell.length_a   1.000
_cell.length_b   1.000
_cell.length_c   1.000
_cell.angle_alpha   90.00
_cell.angle_beta   90.00
_cell.angle_gamma   90.00
#
_symmetry.space_group_name_H-M   'P 1'
#
loop_
_entity.id
_entity.type
_entity.pdbx_description
1 polymer ?
#
loop_
_entity_poly.entity_id
_entity_poly.type
_entity_poly.pdbx_seq_one_letter_code
_entity_poly.pdbx_strand_id
1 'polypeptide(L)'
;MGCELNDYKDFISRQMMVIMGQMDKASQIFPYLYLGTEWNACDWQWLQSVGIEYIVNVTTEVENFFPARLKYLKIRVCDKASSELLKYWNQTNQFIKEAK
;
A
#
# COMPACT_ATOMS: atom_id res chain seq x y z
N MET A 1 38.69 -4.59 -8.19
CA MET A 1 37.33 -4.95 -8.63
C MET A 1 36.38 -4.43 -7.56
N GLY A 2 36.17 -3.11 -7.55
CA GLY A 2 35.32 -2.46 -6.58
C GLY A 2 33.96 -2.30 -7.22
N CYS A 3 33.01 -3.15 -6.86
CA CYS A 3 31.61 -2.88 -7.11
C CYS A 3 31.29 -1.63 -6.28
N GLU A 4 31.07 -0.48 -6.92
CA GLU A 4 30.70 0.72 -6.18
C GLU A 4 29.32 0.48 -5.58
N LEU A 5 29.14 0.85 -4.31
CA LEU A 5 27.88 0.71 -3.57
C LEU A 5 26.68 1.32 -4.34
N ASN A 6 26.97 2.27 -5.23
CA ASN A 6 26.01 2.91 -6.14
C ASN A 6 25.30 1.92 -7.07
N ASP A 7 25.98 0.88 -7.57
CA ASP A 7 25.40 -0.09 -8.51
C ASP A 7 24.29 -0.94 -7.85
N TYR A 8 24.34 -1.06 -6.52
CA TYR A 8 23.36 -1.81 -5.74
C TYR A 8 22.31 -0.93 -5.07
N LYS A 9 22.34 0.38 -5.28
CA LYS A 9 21.47 1.32 -4.56
C LYS A 9 19.99 0.97 -4.72
N ASP A 10 19.54 0.71 -5.95
CA ASP A 10 18.15 0.34 -6.22
C ASP A 10 17.77 -1.00 -5.59
N PHE A 11 18.67 -1.97 -5.62
CA PHE A 11 18.46 -3.26 -4.98
C PHE A 11 18.37 -3.10 -3.45
N ILE A 12 19.31 -2.39 -2.85
CA ILE A 12 19.35 -2.11 -1.41
C ILE A 12 18.11 -1.32 -0.99
N SER A 13 17.68 -0.29 -1.74
CA SER A 13 16.45 0.45 -1.44
C SER A 13 15.21 -0.43 -1.49
N ARG A 14 15.11 -1.36 -2.45
CA ARG A 14 14.02 -2.35 -2.50
C ARG A 14 14.10 -3.37 -1.36
N GLN A 15 15.30 -3.84 -1.00
CA GLN A 15 15.44 -4.79 0.10
C GLN A 15 15.18 -4.12 1.46
N MET A 16 15.65 -2.89 1.66
CA MET A 16 15.29 -2.07 2.81
C MET A 16 13.78 -1.87 2.89
N MET A 17 13.11 -1.72 1.73
CA MET A 17 11.66 -1.64 1.68
C MET A 17 10.95 -2.88 2.17
N VAL A 18 11.38 -4.03 1.71
CA VAL A 18 10.86 -5.31 2.20
C VAL A 18 11.13 -5.47 3.70
N ILE A 19 12.35 -5.21 4.17
CA ILE A 19 12.74 -5.39 5.57
C ILE A 19 11.96 -4.44 6.49
N MET A 20 11.81 -3.16 6.13
CA MET A 20 11.04 -2.21 6.94
C MET A 20 9.52 -2.50 6.88
N GLY A 21 9.00 -2.94 5.73
CA GLY A 21 7.62 -3.41 5.61
C GLY A 21 7.28 -4.62 6.48
N GLN A 22 8.30 -5.42 6.84
CA GLN A 22 8.17 -6.51 7.81
C GLN A 22 8.19 -6.06 9.27
N MET A 23 8.65 -4.83 9.57
CA MET A 23 8.75 -4.32 10.94
C MET A 23 7.42 -3.75 11.45
N ASP A 24 6.65 -3.06 10.60
CA ASP A 24 5.31 -2.57 10.93
C ASP A 24 4.24 -3.38 10.20
N LYS A 25 3.62 -4.32 10.91
CA LYS A 25 2.52 -5.12 10.36
C LYS A 25 1.28 -4.24 10.13
N ALA A 26 0.58 -4.49 9.03
CA ALA A 26 -0.73 -3.88 8.82
C ALA A 26 -1.67 -4.22 9.99
N SER A 27 -2.40 -3.20 10.46
CA SER A 27 -3.33 -3.32 11.57
C SER A 27 -4.65 -3.89 11.08
N GLN A 28 -5.09 -5.01 11.64
CA GLN A 28 -6.40 -5.58 11.33
C GLN A 28 -7.49 -4.81 12.08
N ILE A 29 -8.36 -4.11 11.35
CA ILE A 29 -9.49 -3.38 11.91
C ILE A 29 -10.73 -4.27 11.96
N PHE A 30 -10.95 -5.06 10.90
CA PHE A 30 -11.98 -6.09 10.81
C PHE A 30 -11.41 -7.35 10.14
N PRO A 31 -12.09 -8.51 10.21
CA PRO A 31 -11.66 -9.71 9.51
C PRO A 31 -11.33 -9.51 8.02
N TYR A 32 -12.03 -8.58 7.37
CA TYR A 32 -11.91 -8.25 5.95
C TYR A 32 -11.21 -6.90 5.68
N LEU A 33 -10.69 -6.21 6.70
CA LEU A 33 -10.14 -4.86 6.55
C LEU A 33 -8.86 -4.66 7.35
N TYR A 34 -7.80 -4.32 6.63
CA TYR A 34 -6.51 -3.92 7.20
C TYR A 34 -6.24 -2.44 6.90
N LEU A 35 -5.57 -1.78 7.85
CA LEU A 35 -4.98 -0.45 7.69
C LEU A 35 -3.45 -0.61 7.68
N GLY A 36 -2.79 -0.06 6.67
CA GLY A 36 -1.34 -0.21 6.51
C GLY A 36 -0.72 0.93 5.71
N THR A 37 0.59 0.84 5.53
CA THR A 37 1.43 1.80 4.79
C THR A 37 1.73 1.30 3.37
N GLU A 38 2.45 2.11 2.60
CA GLU A 38 3.00 1.71 1.30
C GLU A 38 3.91 0.48 1.38
N TRP A 39 4.62 0.31 2.50
CA TRP A 39 5.50 -0.83 2.73
C TRP A 39 4.69 -2.13 2.84
N ASN A 40 3.52 -2.10 3.49
CA ASN A 40 2.62 -3.24 3.50
C ASN A 40 2.02 -3.51 2.12
N ALA A 41 1.68 -2.45 1.36
CA ALA A 41 1.10 -2.58 0.03
C ALA A 41 2.09 -3.12 -1.03
N CYS A 42 3.40 -3.03 -0.77
CA CYS A 42 4.43 -3.54 -1.68
C CYS A 42 4.87 -5.00 -1.39
N ASP A 43 4.41 -5.60 -0.28
CA ASP A 43 4.72 -7.00 0.08
C ASP A 43 3.70 -7.98 -0.54
N TRP A 44 3.98 -8.43 -1.76
CA TRP A 44 3.12 -9.40 -2.44
C TRP A 44 2.95 -10.72 -1.67
N GLN A 45 4.00 -11.21 -1.02
CA GLN A 45 3.95 -12.50 -0.33
C GLN A 45 2.98 -12.42 0.85
N TRP A 46 3.06 -11.33 1.63
CA TRP A 46 2.15 -11.10 2.73
C TRP A 46 0.71 -10.89 2.23
N LEU A 47 0.50 -9.99 1.27
CA LEU A 47 -0.83 -9.71 0.69
C LEU A 47 -1.51 -10.98 0.20
N GLN A 48 -0.78 -11.85 -0.51
CA GLN A 48 -1.29 -13.14 -0.96
C GLN A 48 -1.59 -14.08 0.21
N SER A 49 -0.74 -14.13 1.24
CA SER A 49 -0.92 -15.02 2.40
C SER A 49 -2.15 -14.69 3.24
N VAL A 50 -2.53 -13.42 3.31
CA VAL A 50 -3.73 -12.95 4.05
C VAL A 50 -4.96 -12.76 3.15
N GLY A 51 -4.84 -13.06 1.85
CA GLY A 51 -5.96 -12.99 0.90
C GLY A 51 -6.41 -11.58 0.54
N ILE A 52 -5.51 -10.60 0.50
CA ILE A 52 -5.84 -9.24 0.06
C ILE A 52 -5.95 -9.19 -1.46
N GLU A 53 -7.13 -8.82 -1.95
CA GLU A 53 -7.41 -8.66 -3.39
C GLU A 53 -7.74 -7.20 -3.77
N TYR A 54 -8.07 -6.37 -2.76
CA TYR A 54 -8.54 -4.99 -2.92
C TYR A 54 -7.69 -4.03 -2.09
N ILE A 55 -7.27 -2.91 -2.67
CA ILE A 55 -6.55 -1.85 -1.96
C ILE A 55 -7.15 -0.48 -2.26
N VAL A 56 -7.45 0.28 -1.20
CA VAL A 56 -7.72 1.72 -1.28
C VAL A 56 -6.41 2.46 -1.05
N ASN A 57 -5.92 3.17 -2.05
CA ASN A 57 -4.68 3.94 -1.99
C ASN A 57 -5.00 5.44 -1.92
N VAL A 58 -4.82 6.05 -0.75
CA VAL A 58 -5.23 7.44 -0.44
C VAL A 58 -4.02 8.39 -0.38
N THR A 59 -3.11 8.28 -1.33
CA THR A 59 -1.91 9.13 -1.42
C THR A 59 -1.80 9.77 -2.80
N THR A 60 -0.98 10.81 -2.95
CA THR A 60 -0.69 11.38 -4.27
C THR A 60 0.58 10.77 -4.87
N GLU A 61 1.54 10.46 -4.01
CA GLU A 61 2.94 10.17 -4.30
C GLU A 61 3.26 8.68 -4.46
N VAL A 62 2.42 7.78 -3.91
CA VAL A 62 2.66 6.33 -3.98
C VAL A 62 1.84 5.73 -5.12
N GLU A 63 2.48 5.24 -6.18
CA GLU A 63 1.78 4.51 -7.24
C GLU A 63 1.29 3.13 -6.78
N ASN A 64 0.33 2.55 -7.51
CA ASN A 64 -0.22 1.25 -7.16
C ASN A 64 0.80 0.13 -7.41
N PHE A 65 1.04 -0.72 -6.41
CA PHE A 65 1.85 -1.92 -6.56
C PHE A 65 1.00 -3.05 -7.16
N PHE A 66 1.61 -3.93 -7.96
CA PHE A 66 0.92 -5.09 -8.55
C PHE A 66 -0.47 -4.81 -9.18
N PRO A 67 -0.64 -3.72 -9.97
CA PRO A 67 -1.97 -3.29 -10.45
C PRO A 67 -2.65 -4.30 -11.39
N ALA A 68 -1.90 -5.27 -11.94
CA ALA A 68 -2.44 -6.36 -12.74
C ALA A 68 -3.02 -7.51 -11.89
N ARG A 69 -2.79 -7.53 -10.58
CA ARG A 69 -3.18 -8.62 -9.66
C ARG A 69 -4.22 -8.19 -8.62
N LEU A 70 -4.26 -6.90 -8.30
CA LEU A 70 -5.11 -6.33 -7.26
C LEU A 70 -6.07 -5.32 -7.86
N LYS A 71 -7.28 -5.23 -7.28
CA LYS A 71 -8.24 -4.20 -7.61
C LYS A 71 -7.99 -2.96 -6.76
N TYR A 72 -7.89 -1.80 -7.41
CA TYR A 72 -7.53 -0.55 -6.74
C TYR A 72 -8.64 0.50 -6.81
N LEU A 73 -8.78 1.22 -5.70
CA LEU A 73 -9.35 2.56 -5.68
C LEU A 73 -8.24 3.55 -5.31
N LYS A 74 -7.79 4.36 -6.28
CA LYS A 74 -6.77 5.39 -6.07
C LYS A 74 -7.45 6.75 -5.82
N ILE A 75 -7.20 7.32 -4.65
CA ILE A 75 -7.65 8.66 -4.27
C ILE A 75 -6.41 9.52 -4.08
N ARG A 76 -6.17 10.44 -5.02
CA ARG A 76 -5.04 11.37 -4.97
C ARG A 76 -5.37 12.54 -4.05
N VAL A 77 -4.94 12.43 -2.79
CA VAL A 77 -5.06 13.48 -1.78
C VAL A 77 -3.71 13.67 -1.11
N CYS A 78 -3.35 14.93 -0.80
CA CYS A 78 -2.16 15.24 -0.02
C CYS A 78 -2.46 15.13 1.47
N ASP A 79 -1.48 14.70 2.26
CA ASP A 79 -1.55 14.77 3.72
C ASP A 79 -1.40 16.22 4.21
N LYS A 80 -2.52 16.94 4.23
CA LYS A 80 -2.64 18.33 4.67
C LYS A 80 -3.94 18.46 5.44
N ALA A 81 -3.95 19.29 6.49
CA ALA A 81 -5.16 19.57 7.27
C ALA A 81 -6.31 20.17 6.43
N SER A 82 -5.99 20.82 5.30
CA SER A 82 -6.96 21.39 4.38
C SER A 82 -7.59 20.38 3.41
N SER A 83 -7.14 19.12 3.41
CA SER A 83 -7.59 18.13 2.44
C SER A 83 -9.00 17.62 2.73
N GLU A 84 -9.90 17.71 1.74
CA GLU A 84 -11.28 17.25 1.87
C GLU A 84 -11.42 15.73 1.64
N LEU A 85 -11.46 14.96 2.73
CA LEU A 85 -11.63 13.50 2.66
C LEU A 85 -13.11 13.06 2.57
N LEU A 86 -14.03 13.83 3.16
CA LEU A 86 -15.44 13.46 3.28
C LEU A 86 -16.14 13.23 1.92
N LYS A 87 -15.74 13.96 0.87
CA LYS A 87 -16.32 13.79 -0.47
C LYS A 87 -16.05 12.42 -1.08
N TYR A 88 -15.01 11.71 -0.63
CA TYR A 88 -14.68 10.36 -1.10
C TYR A 88 -15.31 9.26 -0.25
N TRP A 89 -15.93 9.60 0.88
CA TRP A 89 -16.42 8.64 1.88
C TRP A 89 -17.35 7.58 1.29
N ASN A 90 -18.33 8.00 0.49
CA ASN A 90 -19.29 7.06 -0.09
C ASN A 90 -18.62 6.08 -1.06
N GLN A 91 -17.69 6.57 -1.87
CA GLN A 91 -16.95 5.76 -2.84
C GLN A 91 -16.03 4.75 -2.14
N THR A 92 -15.26 5.18 -1.13
CA THR A 92 -14.37 4.28 -0.37
C THR A 92 -15.16 3.23 0.41
N ASN A 93 -16.24 3.63 1.07
CA ASN A 93 -17.09 2.72 1.83
C ASN A 93 -17.76 1.69 0.90
N GLN A 94 -18.22 2.09 -0.28
CA GLN A 94 -18.79 1.15 -1.26
C GLN A 94 -17.74 0.16 -1.76
N PHE A 95 -16.52 0.63 -2.05
CA PHE A 95 -15.42 -0.23 -2.50
C PHE A 95 -15.01 -1.26 -1.44
N ILE A 96 -14.93 -0.84 -0.17
CA ILE A 96 -14.66 -1.76 0.95
C ILE A 96 -15.79 -2.79 1.10
N LYS A 97 -17.04 -2.39 0.90
CA LYS A 97 -18.19 -3.30 0.96
C LYS A 97 -18.21 -4.32 -0.18
N GLU A 98 -17.74 -3.94 -1.38
CA GLU A 98 -17.61 -4.87 -2.51
C GLU A 98 -16.56 -5.96 -2.24
N ALA A 99 -15.52 -5.63 -1.47
CA ALA A 99 -14.41 -6.52 -1.14
C ALA A 99 -14.68 -7.44 0.07
N LYS A 100 -15.77 -7.21 0.80
CA LYS A 100 -16.15 -7.99 1.99
C LYS A 100 -16.88 -9.27 1.60
#